data_AF-A0A0E0IAK4-F1
#
_entry.id   AF-A0A0E0IAK4-F1
#
_cell.length_a   1.000
_cell.length_b   1.000
_cell.length_c   1.000
_cell.angle_alpha   90.00
_cell.angle_beta   90.00
_cell.angle_gamma   90.00
#
_symmetry.space_group_name_H-M   'P 1'
#
loop_
_entity.id
_entity.type
_entity.pdbx_description
1 polymer ?
#
loop_
_entity_poly.entity_id
_entity_poly.type
_entity_poly.pdbx_seq_one_letter_code
_entity_poly.pdbx_strand_id
1 'polypeptide(L)'
;MAASSSSSHRPVLPCLAVQCSCCKPNTTFISAAEKKPVAHGLPELLNVKATVCPTPLGWILVRESASVEPQDTVYHHIGAGAGGEWTRHEYDIGIQGDKYGFTEKIHIVPIAACRGKFYFNSFFTEISVLEFCGPAGPPRFSSIRLDGGAPGDWGRGAFHVFLLESDGELYMVRLKTTLGSQSSPASSSSSSSPSPLQVGVYKMDFSERRWCRAVDLGDRAFFVAPFYFGASCVAGGKYGIQKNCVYSVRYLGDKSFTVSNVEDGTSHVHSIHGAEASPDSILRTLWMLPTDQKP
;
A
#
# COMPACT_ATOMS: atom_id res chain seq x y z
N MET A 1 14.70 -36.55 29.11
CA MET A 1 14.93 -35.49 28.10
C MET A 1 13.56 -35.07 27.56
N ALA A 2 13.06 -33.91 28.00
CA ALA A 2 11.82 -33.35 27.46
C ALA A 2 12.19 -32.52 26.23
N ALA A 3 11.65 -32.89 25.07
CA ALA A 3 11.77 -32.10 23.86
C ALA A 3 10.92 -30.82 24.04
N SER A 4 11.58 -29.66 24.14
CA SER A 4 10.90 -28.37 24.08
C SER A 4 10.44 -28.12 22.64
N SER A 5 9.16 -28.37 22.37
CA SER A 5 8.52 -27.95 21.13
C SER A 5 8.52 -26.41 21.08
N SER A 6 9.35 -25.81 20.22
CA SER A 6 9.19 -24.40 19.89
C SER A 6 7.95 -24.26 19.01
N SER A 7 6.84 -23.82 19.58
CA SER A 7 5.69 -23.42 18.80
C SER A 7 6.06 -22.16 18.02
N SER A 8 6.36 -22.32 16.74
CA SER A 8 6.42 -21.23 15.77
C SER A 8 5.03 -20.58 15.69
N HIS A 9 4.76 -19.59 16.53
CA HIS A 9 3.52 -18.82 16.47
C HIS A 9 3.56 -17.93 15.24
N ARG A 10 3.03 -18.42 14.11
CA ARG A 10 2.77 -17.58 12.94
C ARG A 10 1.76 -16.49 13.33
N PRO A 11 1.96 -15.24 12.91
CA PRO A 11 1.03 -14.16 13.23
C PRO A 11 -0.35 -14.44 12.60
N VAL A 12 -1.41 -14.12 13.34
CA VAL A 12 -2.78 -14.16 12.82
C VAL A 12 -2.95 -13.01 11.82
N LEU A 13 -3.29 -13.33 10.58
CA LEU A 13 -3.49 -12.36 9.49
C LEU A 13 -4.98 -11.96 9.38
N PRO A 14 -5.30 -10.75 8.86
CA PRO A 14 -4.38 -9.67 8.54
C PRO A 14 -3.76 -9.00 9.76
N CYS A 15 -2.50 -8.57 9.64
CA CYS A 15 -1.82 -7.80 10.68
C CYS A 15 -0.94 -6.70 10.10
N LEU A 16 -0.68 -5.67 10.89
CA LEU A 16 0.31 -4.65 10.60
C LEU A 16 1.65 -5.07 11.20
N ALA A 17 2.67 -5.27 10.37
CA ALA A 17 4.04 -5.47 10.78
C ALA A 17 4.72 -4.11 10.97
N VAL A 18 5.34 -3.90 12.13
CA VAL A 18 5.97 -2.64 12.53
C VAL A 18 7.41 -2.91 12.96
N GLN A 19 8.37 -2.32 12.26
CA GLN A 19 9.79 -2.44 12.57
C GLN A 19 10.28 -1.17 13.27
N CYS A 20 10.91 -1.32 14.43
CA CYS A 20 11.44 -0.21 15.23
C CYS A 20 12.98 -0.19 15.24
N SER A 21 13.56 1.00 15.36
CA SER A 21 15.01 1.22 15.51
C SER A 21 15.47 0.97 16.95
N CYS A 22 15.33 -0.23 17.50
CA CYS A 22 15.94 -0.59 18.77
C CYS A 22 17.31 -1.27 18.56
N CYS A 23 18.10 -1.43 19.63
CA CYS A 23 19.47 -1.98 19.60
C CYS A 23 19.57 -3.38 18.95
N LYS A 24 18.41 -4.05 18.76
CA LYS A 24 18.20 -5.19 17.86
C LYS A 24 16.89 -4.94 17.11
N PRO A 25 16.86 -4.88 15.78
CA PRO A 25 15.61 -4.64 15.05
C PRO A 25 14.58 -5.72 15.41
N ASN A 26 13.51 -5.32 16.10
CA ASN A 26 12.41 -6.21 16.44
C ASN A 26 11.18 -5.81 15.63
N THR A 27 10.50 -6.80 15.07
CA THR A 27 9.24 -6.61 14.34
C THR A 27 8.09 -6.95 15.28
N THR A 28 7.19 -6.00 15.49
CA THR A 28 5.95 -6.19 16.25
C THR A 28 4.78 -6.36 15.27
N PHE A 29 3.89 -7.30 15.54
CA PHE A 29 2.69 -7.52 14.74
C PHE A 29 1.44 -7.07 15.49
N ILE A 30 0.59 -6.29 14.82
CA ILE A 30 -0.68 -5.79 15.37
C ILE A 30 -1.83 -6.39 14.58
N SER A 31 -2.73 -7.10 15.25
CA SER A 31 -3.92 -7.66 14.62
C SER A 31 -4.79 -6.54 14.06
N ALA A 32 -5.14 -6.62 12.78
CA ALA A 32 -6.09 -5.68 12.19
C ALA A 32 -7.50 -5.84 12.79
N ALA A 33 -7.84 -7.04 13.25
CA ALA A 33 -9.13 -7.37 13.84
C ALA A 33 -9.25 -6.88 15.28
N GLU A 34 -8.28 -7.29 16.12
CA GLU A 34 -8.28 -6.99 17.55
C GLU A 34 -7.73 -5.59 17.86
N LYS A 35 -7.02 -4.97 16.91
CA LYS A 35 -6.31 -3.69 17.06
C LYS A 35 -5.31 -3.72 18.22
N LYS A 36 -4.70 -4.88 18.48
CA LYS A 36 -3.78 -5.15 19.58
C LYS A 36 -2.52 -5.90 19.09
N PRO A 37 -1.37 -5.75 19.78
CA PRO A 37 -0.18 -6.54 19.50
C PRO A 37 -0.43 -8.04 19.73
N VAL A 38 0.05 -8.91 18.83
CA VAL A 38 -0.29 -10.36 18.83
C VAL A 38 0.91 -11.27 19.11
N ALA A 39 2.15 -10.82 18.82
CA ALA A 39 3.40 -11.51 19.19
C ALA A 39 4.63 -10.62 18.95
N HIS A 40 5.73 -10.92 19.66
CA HIS A 40 7.08 -10.44 19.39
C HIS A 40 7.90 -11.55 18.72
N GLY A 41 8.65 -11.23 17.66
CA GLY A 41 9.71 -12.10 17.16
C GLY A 41 9.41 -12.79 15.83
N LEU A 42 9.84 -12.12 14.77
CA LEU A 42 10.41 -12.77 13.59
C LEU A 42 11.61 -11.90 13.15
N PRO A 43 12.83 -12.46 13.02
CA PRO A 43 13.97 -11.71 12.50
C PRO A 43 13.77 -11.31 11.03
N GLU A 44 14.19 -10.09 10.70
CA GLU A 44 14.58 -9.60 9.36
C GLU A 44 13.69 -9.90 8.14
N LEU A 45 12.37 -9.90 8.27
CA LEU A 45 11.49 -10.00 7.08
C LEU A 45 11.54 -8.73 6.19
N LEU A 46 12.03 -7.61 6.71
CA LEU A 46 11.96 -6.29 6.08
C LEU A 46 13.34 -5.71 5.68
N ASN A 47 14.39 -6.54 5.63
CA ASN A 47 15.76 -6.08 5.34
C ASN A 47 16.02 -5.76 3.85
N VAL A 48 14.99 -5.74 3.02
CA VAL A 48 15.13 -5.46 1.60
C VAL A 48 15.28 -3.95 1.38
N LYS A 49 16.38 -3.53 0.76
CA LYS A 49 16.60 -2.17 0.22
C LYS A 49 15.75 -1.88 -1.03
N ALA A 50 14.66 -2.61 -1.20
CA ALA A 50 13.80 -2.53 -2.37
C ALA A 50 12.37 -2.21 -2.00
N THR A 51 11.74 -1.38 -2.83
CA THR A 51 10.27 -1.26 -2.86
C THR A 51 9.74 -2.53 -3.50
N VAL A 52 8.97 -3.29 -2.74
CA VAL A 52 8.30 -4.51 -3.19
C VAL A 52 6.83 -4.18 -3.39
N CYS A 53 6.34 -4.31 -4.62
CA CYS A 53 4.91 -4.20 -4.93
C CYS A 53 4.36 -5.62 -5.19
N PRO A 54 3.94 -6.35 -4.13
CA PRO A 54 3.30 -7.63 -4.31
C PRO A 54 1.92 -7.43 -4.90
N THR A 55 1.46 -8.39 -5.69
CA THR A 55 0.16 -8.33 -6.35
C THR A 55 -0.65 -9.60 -6.03
N PRO A 56 -1.99 -9.56 -6.13
CA PRO A 56 -2.85 -10.72 -5.85
C PRO A 56 -2.69 -11.90 -6.84
N LEU A 57 -1.87 -11.73 -7.87
CA LEU A 57 -1.56 -12.74 -8.89
C LEU A 57 -0.12 -13.30 -8.73
N GLY A 58 0.60 -12.96 -7.65
CA GLY A 58 1.95 -13.46 -7.39
C GLY A 58 3.08 -12.68 -8.08
N TRP A 59 2.78 -11.52 -8.69
CA TRP A 59 3.80 -10.61 -9.23
C TRP A 59 4.47 -9.81 -8.10
N ILE A 60 5.78 -9.59 -8.20
CA ILE A 60 6.55 -8.74 -7.29
C ILE A 60 7.43 -7.81 -8.15
N LEU A 61 7.06 -6.54 -8.25
CA LEU A 61 7.99 -5.53 -8.78
C LEU A 61 8.96 -5.15 -7.66
N VAL A 62 10.27 -5.27 -7.91
CA VAL A 62 11.33 -5.02 -6.93
C VAL A 62 12.24 -3.91 -7.45
N ARG A 63 12.14 -2.71 -6.89
CA ARG A 63 13.12 -1.67 -7.20
C ARG A 63 14.38 -1.89 -6.37
N GLU A 64 15.39 -2.53 -6.93
CA GLU A 64 16.70 -2.64 -6.28
C GLU A 64 17.47 -1.33 -6.44
N SER A 65 17.92 -0.74 -5.32
CA SER A 65 18.81 0.42 -5.35
C SER A 65 20.24 -0.07 -5.54
N ALA A 66 20.68 -0.30 -6.78
CA ALA A 66 22.07 -0.61 -7.04
C ALA A 66 22.95 0.57 -6.62
N SER A 67 24.01 0.30 -5.86
CA SER A 67 24.96 1.31 -5.35
C SER A 67 25.94 1.84 -6.40
N VAL A 68 25.78 1.47 -7.67
CA VAL A 68 26.62 1.88 -8.79
C VAL A 68 25.71 2.12 -9.98
N GLU A 69 25.90 3.23 -10.69
CA GLU A 69 25.18 3.52 -11.93
C GLU A 69 25.34 2.38 -12.95
N PRO A 70 24.28 2.03 -13.71
CA PRO A 70 22.91 2.55 -13.65
C PRO A 70 22.02 1.77 -12.65
N GLN A 71 21.08 2.46 -11.99
CA GLN A 71 20.12 1.87 -11.04
C GLN A 71 19.02 1.07 -11.76
N ASP A 72 19.26 -0.18 -12.15
CA ASP A 72 18.26 -0.96 -12.90
C ASP A 72 16.97 -1.25 -12.10
N THR A 73 15.81 -1.19 -12.77
CA THR A 73 14.56 -1.64 -12.15
C THR A 73 14.36 -3.11 -12.49
N VAL A 74 14.36 -3.95 -11.46
CA VAL A 74 14.24 -5.40 -11.62
C VAL A 74 12.77 -5.79 -11.45
N TYR A 75 12.24 -6.56 -12.38
CA TYR A 75 10.90 -7.10 -12.28
C TYR A 75 10.94 -8.62 -12.07
N HIS A 76 10.28 -9.10 -11.02
CA HIS A 76 10.15 -10.53 -10.80
C HIS A 76 8.71 -10.94 -11.06
N HIS A 77 8.53 -11.99 -11.86
CA HIS A 77 7.23 -12.59 -12.04
C HIS A 77 7.22 -14.09 -11.91
N ILE A 78 6.05 -14.63 -11.54
CA ILE A 78 5.73 -16.04 -11.69
C ILE A 78 5.04 -16.18 -13.04
N GLY A 79 5.62 -16.94 -13.97
CA GLY A 79 4.91 -17.38 -15.16
C GLY A 79 3.93 -18.50 -14.80
N ALA A 80 2.71 -18.48 -15.34
CA ALA A 80 1.71 -19.54 -15.17
C ALA A 80 2.06 -20.84 -15.91
N GLY A 81 3.33 -21.26 -15.87
CA GLY A 81 3.77 -22.58 -16.29
C GLY A 81 3.52 -23.60 -15.17
N ALA A 82 3.35 -24.88 -15.56
CA ALA A 82 2.96 -26.00 -14.69
C ALA A 82 3.90 -26.31 -13.50
N GLY A 83 4.94 -25.50 -13.26
CA GLY A 83 5.90 -25.64 -12.17
C GLY A 83 5.98 -24.47 -11.18
N GLY A 84 5.26 -23.36 -11.39
CA GLY A 84 5.22 -22.24 -10.43
C GLY A 84 6.57 -21.59 -10.09
N GLU A 85 7.56 -21.72 -10.98
CA GLU A 85 8.92 -21.24 -10.74
C GLU A 85 9.03 -19.72 -10.95
N TRP A 86 9.80 -19.05 -10.09
CA TRP A 86 10.06 -17.61 -10.19
C TRP A 86 10.97 -17.33 -11.38
N THR A 87 10.52 -16.48 -12.31
CA THR A 87 11.31 -16.01 -13.44
C THR A 87 11.69 -14.53 -13.20
N ARG A 88 12.99 -14.25 -13.17
CA ARG A 88 13.53 -12.88 -13.01
C ARG A 88 13.71 -12.25 -14.38
N HIS A 89 13.14 -11.07 -14.58
CA HIS A 89 13.29 -10.28 -15.80
C HIS A 89 13.76 -8.86 -15.44
N GLU A 90 14.86 -8.42 -16.03
CA GLU A 90 15.40 -7.08 -15.80
C GLU A 90 14.99 -6.15 -16.93
N TYR A 91 14.52 -4.95 -16.58
CA TYR A 91 14.13 -3.94 -17.56
C TYR A 91 14.66 -2.58 -17.15
N ASP A 92 15.38 -1.90 -18.05
CA ASP A 92 15.64 -0.48 -17.86
C ASP A 92 14.42 0.33 -18.30
N ILE A 93 13.70 0.89 -17.32
CA ILE A 93 12.51 1.73 -17.52
C ILE A 93 12.87 3.19 -17.84
N GLY A 94 14.17 3.51 -17.93
CA GLY A 94 14.67 4.82 -18.31
C GLY A 94 14.69 5.87 -17.18
N ILE A 95 15.22 7.04 -17.52
CA ILE A 95 15.36 8.22 -16.64
C ILE A 95 14.46 9.34 -17.19
N GLN A 96 13.66 9.98 -16.35
CA GLN A 96 12.95 11.21 -16.71
C GLN A 96 13.67 12.42 -16.13
N GLY A 97 13.97 13.38 -17.00
CA GLY A 97 14.38 14.71 -16.59
C GLY A 97 13.17 15.61 -16.37
N ASP A 98 13.20 16.45 -15.36
CA ASP A 98 12.35 17.63 -15.33
C ASP A 98 12.98 18.78 -16.14
N LYS A 99 12.20 19.84 -16.36
CA LYS A 99 12.66 21.05 -17.07
C LYS A 99 13.75 21.83 -16.32
N TYR A 100 14.05 21.45 -15.08
CA TYR A 100 15.06 22.06 -14.22
C TYR A 100 16.37 21.26 -14.20
N GLY A 101 16.47 20.21 -15.00
CA GLY A 101 17.68 19.38 -15.11
C GLY A 101 17.81 18.34 -14.00
N PHE A 102 16.78 18.15 -13.16
CA PHE A 102 16.74 17.00 -12.26
C PHE A 102 16.39 15.75 -13.06
N THR A 103 17.37 14.88 -13.23
CA THR A 103 17.20 13.57 -13.84
C THR A 103 17.00 12.54 -12.73
N GLU A 104 15.77 12.08 -12.55
CA GLU A 104 15.46 10.95 -11.66
C GLU A 104 14.90 9.79 -12.50
N LYS A 105 15.18 8.54 -12.09
CA LYS A 105 14.48 7.41 -12.70
C LYS A 105 12.97 7.59 -12.53
N ILE A 106 12.18 7.15 -13.49
CA ILE A 106 10.72 7.26 -13.41
C ILE A 106 10.25 6.49 -12.17
N HIS A 107 9.73 7.20 -11.17
CA HIS A 107 9.06 6.57 -10.05
C HIS A 107 7.73 5.99 -10.56
N ILE A 108 7.60 4.66 -10.54
CA ILE A 108 6.36 3.93 -10.93
C ILE A 108 5.54 3.69 -9.66
N VAL A 109 4.90 4.75 -9.15
CA VAL A 109 4.11 4.71 -7.91
C VAL A 109 3.01 5.80 -7.89
N PRO A 110 1.82 5.53 -7.32
CA PRO A 110 1.34 4.23 -6.87
C PRO A 110 1.18 3.26 -8.05
N ILE A 111 1.22 1.94 -7.80
CA ILE A 111 1.10 0.90 -8.84
C ILE A 111 0.21 -0.26 -8.37
N ALA A 112 -0.61 -0.80 -9.26
CA ALA A 112 -1.34 -2.04 -9.04
C ALA A 112 -1.41 -2.89 -10.31
N ALA A 113 -1.33 -4.22 -10.16
CA ALA A 113 -1.61 -5.14 -11.25
C ALA A 113 -3.11 -5.46 -11.28
N CYS A 114 -3.76 -5.26 -12.42
CA CYS A 114 -5.16 -5.57 -12.62
C CYS A 114 -5.38 -6.03 -14.06
N ARG A 115 -6.22 -7.06 -14.28
CA ARG A 115 -6.56 -7.56 -15.63
C ARG A 115 -5.34 -7.81 -16.54
N GLY A 116 -4.26 -8.36 -15.98
CA GLY A 116 -3.03 -8.70 -16.71
C GLY A 116 -2.11 -7.52 -17.07
N LYS A 117 -2.39 -6.30 -16.57
CA LYS A 117 -1.57 -5.10 -16.80
C LYS A 117 -1.19 -4.44 -15.49
N PHE A 118 -0.17 -3.59 -15.52
CA PHE A 118 0.21 -2.72 -14.41
C PHE A 118 -0.31 -1.32 -14.68
N TYR A 119 -1.01 -0.78 -13.71
CA TYR A 119 -1.52 0.58 -13.73
C TYR A 119 -0.77 1.39 -12.69
N PHE A 120 -0.24 2.55 -13.08
CA PHE A 120 0.63 3.33 -12.20
C PHE A 120 0.55 4.83 -12.47
N ASN A 121 1.19 5.62 -11.59
CA ASN A 121 1.24 7.09 -11.64
C ASN A 121 -0.15 7.69 -11.88
N SER A 122 -1.13 7.17 -11.14
CA SER A 122 -2.54 7.47 -11.39
C SER A 122 -2.93 8.83 -10.84
N PHE A 123 -3.53 9.63 -11.72
CA PHE A 123 -4.23 10.86 -11.41
C PHE A 123 -5.71 10.73 -11.79
N PHE A 124 -6.52 11.74 -11.48
CA PHE A 124 -7.92 11.76 -11.91
C PHE A 124 -8.10 12.00 -13.41
N THR A 125 -7.07 12.48 -14.09
CA THR A 125 -7.10 12.86 -15.51
C THR A 125 -6.36 11.89 -16.41
N GLU A 126 -5.47 11.07 -15.85
CA GLU A 126 -4.66 10.11 -16.61
C GLU A 126 -4.17 8.99 -15.70
N ILE A 127 -4.02 7.80 -16.28
CA ILE A 127 -3.33 6.67 -15.64
C ILE A 127 -2.36 6.04 -16.64
N SER A 128 -1.14 5.76 -16.19
CA SER A 128 -0.13 5.06 -16.99
C SER A 128 -0.36 3.54 -16.94
N VAL A 129 -0.06 2.87 -18.04
CA VAL A 129 -0.25 1.42 -18.22
C VAL A 129 1.04 0.80 -18.71
N LEU A 130 1.47 -0.26 -18.03
CA LEU A 130 2.59 -1.11 -18.39
C LEU A 130 2.06 -2.52 -18.69
N GLU A 131 2.32 -3.00 -19.90
CA GLU A 131 1.90 -4.31 -20.39
C GLU A 131 3.12 -5.12 -20.83
N PHE A 132 3.26 -6.34 -20.31
CA PHE A 132 4.33 -7.25 -20.72
C PHE A 132 3.85 -8.09 -21.91
N CYS A 133 4.54 -8.02 -23.05
CA CYS A 133 4.19 -8.74 -24.27
C CYS A 133 4.76 -10.18 -24.33
N GLY A 134 5.02 -10.79 -23.17
CA GLY A 134 5.62 -12.12 -23.02
C GLY A 134 7.07 -12.10 -22.47
N PRO A 135 7.67 -13.27 -22.21
CA PRO A 135 8.95 -13.39 -21.49
C PRO A 135 10.15 -12.74 -22.20
N ALA A 136 10.08 -12.61 -23.53
CA ALA A 136 11.17 -12.11 -24.39
C ALA A 136 10.83 -10.78 -25.10
N GLY A 137 9.63 -10.24 -24.91
CA GLY A 137 9.21 -8.98 -25.52
C GLY A 137 9.54 -7.79 -24.63
N PRO A 138 9.87 -6.61 -25.19
CA PRO A 138 10.02 -5.40 -24.40
C PRO A 138 8.67 -5.02 -23.76
N PRO A 139 8.68 -4.41 -22.56
CA PRO A 139 7.48 -3.90 -21.93
C PRO A 139 6.88 -2.77 -22.77
N ARG A 140 5.56 -2.76 -22.91
CA ARG A 140 4.83 -1.69 -23.59
C ARG A 140 4.29 -0.70 -22.58
N PHE A 141 4.75 0.54 -22.68
CA PHE A 141 4.21 1.68 -21.95
C PHE A 141 3.12 2.37 -22.77
N SER A 142 2.04 2.74 -22.11
CA SER A 142 0.95 3.53 -22.67
C SER A 142 0.25 4.32 -21.56
N SER A 143 -0.72 5.15 -21.90
CA SER A 143 -1.56 5.82 -20.92
C SER A 143 -3.02 5.86 -21.36
N ILE A 144 -3.92 5.95 -20.38
CA ILE A 144 -5.34 6.14 -20.58
C ILE A 144 -5.66 7.54 -20.09
N ARG A 145 -6.09 8.41 -21.02
CA ARG A 145 -6.69 9.70 -20.67
C ARG A 145 -8.07 9.46 -20.09
N LEU A 146 -8.34 10.10 -18.97
CA LEU A 146 -9.57 9.89 -18.23
C LEU A 146 -10.59 10.97 -18.55
N ASP A 147 -11.83 10.53 -18.75
CA ASP A 147 -12.97 11.40 -18.97
C ASP A 147 -13.46 11.91 -17.60
N GLY A 148 -13.63 13.24 -17.49
CA GLY A 148 -14.04 13.91 -16.27
C GLY A 148 -12.97 14.84 -15.67
N GLY A 149 -13.40 15.63 -14.69
CA GLY A 149 -12.51 16.51 -13.93
C GLY A 149 -12.04 15.85 -12.65
N ALA A 150 -10.87 16.26 -12.14
CA ALA A 150 -10.51 15.95 -10.77
C ALA A 150 -11.60 16.49 -9.81
N PRO A 151 -11.83 15.84 -8.66
CA PRO A 151 -12.75 16.36 -7.65
C PRO A 151 -12.45 17.83 -7.36
N GLY A 152 -13.48 18.67 -7.14
CA GLY A 152 -13.30 20.13 -7.04
C GLY A 152 -12.37 20.60 -5.90
N ASP A 153 -11.99 19.69 -4.99
CA ASP A 153 -11.06 19.91 -3.89
C ASP A 153 -9.65 19.35 -4.16
N TRP A 154 -9.39 18.85 -5.38
CA TRP A 154 -8.10 18.35 -5.85
C TRP A 154 -7.07 19.47 -5.97
N GLY A 155 -5.83 19.21 -5.55
CA GLY A 155 -4.77 20.22 -5.46
C GLY A 155 -4.85 21.13 -4.23
N ARG A 156 -5.91 21.07 -3.41
CA ARG A 156 -6.00 21.78 -2.11
C ARG A 156 -5.67 20.89 -0.92
N GLY A 157 -4.48 21.05 -0.35
CA GLY A 157 -4.00 20.32 0.82
C GLY A 157 -3.13 19.11 0.47
N ALA A 158 -2.72 18.35 1.49
CA ALA A 158 -1.88 17.17 1.30
C ALA A 158 -2.72 15.92 1.04
N PHE A 159 -2.42 15.21 -0.04
CA PHE A 159 -3.08 13.97 -0.46
C PHE A 159 -2.08 12.83 -0.61
N HIS A 160 -2.53 11.62 -0.32
CA HIS A 160 -1.86 10.39 -0.72
C HIS A 160 -2.80 9.56 -1.59
N VAL A 161 -2.27 8.97 -2.64
CA VAL A 161 -3.00 8.11 -3.57
C VAL A 161 -2.37 6.73 -3.55
N PHE A 162 -3.22 5.71 -3.45
CA PHE A 162 -2.86 4.30 -3.51
C PHE A 162 -3.67 3.64 -4.61
N LEU A 163 -3.06 2.66 -5.29
CA LEU A 163 -3.75 1.80 -6.23
C LEU A 163 -3.76 0.40 -5.66
N LEU A 164 -4.86 -0.32 -5.86
CA LEU A 164 -4.96 -1.73 -5.51
C LEU A 164 -5.95 -2.44 -6.42
N GLU A 165 -5.75 -3.75 -6.56
CA GLU A 165 -6.69 -4.63 -7.22
C GLU A 165 -7.55 -5.34 -6.19
N SER A 166 -8.84 -5.47 -6.50
CA SER A 166 -9.81 -6.19 -5.68
C SER A 166 -10.85 -6.81 -6.58
N ASP A 167 -10.89 -8.13 -6.62
CA ASP A 167 -11.88 -8.94 -7.36
C ASP A 167 -11.91 -8.68 -8.88
N GLY A 168 -10.72 -8.57 -9.49
CA GLY A 168 -10.55 -8.28 -10.91
C GLY A 168 -10.75 -6.82 -11.29
N GLU A 169 -11.02 -5.96 -10.31
CA GLU A 169 -11.31 -4.53 -10.50
C GLU A 169 -10.19 -3.66 -9.93
N LEU A 170 -9.94 -2.52 -10.58
CA LEU A 170 -8.92 -1.55 -10.17
C LEU A 170 -9.54 -0.46 -9.31
N TYR A 171 -8.95 -0.23 -8.14
CA TYR A 171 -9.37 0.81 -7.21
C TYR A 171 -8.26 1.83 -6.93
N MET A 172 -8.68 3.05 -6.67
CA MET A 172 -7.86 4.13 -6.12
C MET A 172 -8.36 4.50 -4.73
N VAL A 173 -7.45 4.54 -3.76
CA VAL A 173 -7.71 5.09 -2.41
C VAL A 173 -6.98 6.41 -2.29
N ARG A 174 -7.70 7.45 -1.86
CA ARG A 174 -7.23 8.82 -1.67
C ARG A 174 -7.37 9.20 -0.20
N LEU A 175 -6.27 9.52 0.44
CA LEU A 175 -6.22 9.99 1.82
C LEU A 175 -5.91 11.49 1.85
N LYS A 176 -6.90 12.32 2.21
CA LYS A 176 -6.78 13.78 2.31
C LYS A 176 -6.65 14.23 3.77
N THR A 177 -5.70 15.11 4.07
CA THR A 177 -5.75 15.87 5.34
C THR A 177 -6.80 16.95 5.17
N THR A 178 -7.83 16.97 6.02
CA THR A 178 -8.58 18.22 6.17
C THR A 178 -7.66 19.20 6.89
N LEU A 179 -7.18 20.23 6.20
CA LEU A 179 -6.71 21.40 6.93
C LEU A 179 -7.90 21.91 7.71
N GLY A 180 -7.78 21.93 9.04
CA GLY A 180 -8.75 22.61 9.87
C GLY A 180 -8.90 24.04 9.33
N SER A 181 -10.13 24.55 9.33
CA SER A 181 -10.39 25.98 9.18
C SER A 181 -9.76 26.70 10.39
N GLN A 182 -8.43 26.83 10.42
CA GLN A 182 -7.72 27.66 11.37
C GLN A 182 -7.50 29.02 10.72
N SER A 183 -8.55 29.83 10.74
CA SER A 183 -8.39 31.27 10.86
C SER A 183 -7.87 31.58 12.27
N SER A 184 -6.58 31.31 12.54
CA SER A 184 -5.78 31.95 13.60
C SER A 184 -4.37 31.35 13.65
N PRO A 185 -3.30 32.17 13.55
CA PRO A 185 -1.94 31.73 13.76
C PRO A 185 -1.55 31.96 15.22
N ALA A 186 -1.62 30.94 16.06
CA ALA A 186 -0.80 30.84 17.27
C ALA A 186 -1.09 29.53 18.00
N SER A 187 -0.11 28.63 18.03
CA SER A 187 0.59 28.20 19.25
C SER A 187 1.24 26.84 19.00
N SER A 188 2.56 26.88 18.96
CA SER A 188 3.44 25.73 19.04
C SER A 188 3.41 25.17 20.46
N SER A 189 2.67 24.10 20.71
CA SER A 189 3.05 22.97 21.57
C SER A 189 1.85 22.02 21.83
N SER A 190 2.21 20.74 21.92
CA SER A 190 1.52 19.62 22.58
C SER A 190 0.17 19.11 22.03
N SER A 191 0.16 17.78 21.80
CA SER A 191 -1.00 16.92 21.58
C SER A 191 -1.79 17.14 20.28
N SER A 192 -1.14 17.00 19.13
CA SER A 192 -1.88 16.91 17.88
C SER A 192 -2.63 15.58 17.82
N SER A 193 -3.88 15.59 18.28
CA SER A 193 -4.86 14.62 17.78
C SER A 193 -4.74 14.60 16.25
N PRO A 194 -4.59 13.43 15.62
CA PRO A 194 -4.39 13.36 14.18
C PRO A 194 -5.55 14.07 13.48
N SER A 195 -5.24 15.02 12.60
CA SER A 195 -6.23 15.76 11.84
C SER A 195 -7.18 14.77 11.14
N PRO A 196 -8.50 15.05 11.11
CA PRO A 196 -9.45 14.14 10.49
C PRO A 196 -9.03 13.81 9.06
N LEU A 197 -9.03 12.52 8.74
CA LEU A 197 -8.62 12.02 7.45
C LEU A 197 -9.87 11.83 6.59
N GLN A 198 -9.94 12.53 5.47
CA GLN A 198 -11.00 12.26 4.51
C GLN A 198 -10.51 11.16 3.55
N VAL A 199 -11.18 10.01 3.62
CA VAL A 199 -10.91 8.86 2.75
C VAL A 199 -11.86 8.87 1.56
N GLY A 200 -11.29 8.85 0.35
CA GLY A 200 -12.01 8.65 -0.90
C GLY A 200 -11.58 7.34 -1.55
N VAL A 201 -12.53 6.48 -1.89
CA VAL A 201 -12.32 5.26 -2.67
C VAL A 201 -13.01 5.41 -4.01
N TYR A 202 -12.31 5.05 -5.08
CA TYR A 202 -12.80 5.16 -6.46
C TYR A 202 -12.54 3.86 -7.20
N LYS A 203 -13.52 3.38 -7.94
CA LYS A 203 -13.43 2.25 -8.86
C LYS A 203 -13.15 2.77 -10.27
N MET A 204 -12.21 2.16 -10.98
CA MET A 204 -11.95 2.49 -12.38
C MET A 204 -13.07 1.93 -13.27
N ASP A 205 -13.72 2.80 -14.03
CA ASP A 205 -14.57 2.40 -15.16
C ASP A 205 -13.75 2.48 -16.45
N PHE A 206 -13.34 1.31 -16.96
CA PHE A 206 -12.52 1.24 -18.17
C PHE A 206 -13.29 1.57 -19.45
N SER A 207 -14.61 1.37 -19.47
CA SER A 207 -15.45 1.65 -20.63
C SER A 207 -15.65 3.16 -20.79
N GLU A 208 -15.98 3.83 -19.70
CA GLU A 208 -16.17 5.29 -19.64
C GLU A 208 -14.88 6.05 -19.31
N ARG A 209 -13.74 5.33 -19.19
CA ARG A 209 -12.42 5.85 -18.85
C ARG A 209 -12.44 6.85 -17.69
N ARG A 210 -13.08 6.54 -16.58
CA ARG A 210 -13.23 7.48 -15.46
C ARG A 210 -13.17 6.81 -14.10
N TRP A 211 -12.79 7.59 -13.09
CA TRP A 211 -12.88 7.17 -11.69
C TRP A 211 -14.28 7.40 -11.14
N CYS A 212 -14.97 6.32 -10.78
CA CYS A 212 -16.28 6.37 -10.14
C CYS A 212 -16.13 6.25 -8.62
N ARG A 213 -16.76 7.14 -7.83
CA ARG A 213 -16.72 7.03 -6.37
C ARG A 213 -17.37 5.71 -5.93
N ALA A 214 -16.63 4.89 -5.18
CA ALA A 214 -17.15 3.70 -4.52
C ALA A 214 -17.65 4.09 -3.13
N VAL A 215 -18.90 3.74 -2.82
CA VAL A 215 -19.54 3.92 -1.50
C VAL A 215 -19.69 2.59 -0.76
N ASP A 216 -19.44 1.48 -1.44
CA ASP A 216 -19.55 0.13 -0.92
C ASP A 216 -18.44 -0.76 -1.52
N LEU A 217 -17.73 -1.48 -0.66
CA LEU A 217 -16.72 -2.48 -1.00
C LEU A 217 -17.24 -3.92 -0.83
N GLY A 218 -18.52 -4.09 -0.50
CA GLY A 218 -19.15 -5.36 -0.24
C GLY A 218 -18.57 -6.03 1.01
N ASP A 219 -18.16 -7.29 0.86
CA ASP A 219 -17.57 -8.09 1.93
C ASP A 219 -16.06 -7.89 2.07
N ARG A 220 -15.46 -6.90 1.43
CA ARG A 220 -14.01 -6.67 1.43
C ARG A 220 -13.59 -5.52 2.34
N ALA A 221 -12.30 -5.51 2.66
CA ALA A 221 -11.60 -4.40 3.27
C ALA A 221 -10.34 -4.06 2.48
N PHE A 222 -9.97 -2.78 2.47
CA PHE A 222 -8.76 -2.28 1.81
C PHE A 222 -7.71 -1.88 2.84
N PHE A 223 -6.46 -2.11 2.50
CA PHE A 223 -5.30 -1.87 3.36
C PHE A 223 -4.30 -1.02 2.60
N VAL A 224 -3.96 0.15 3.14
CA VAL A 224 -3.00 1.08 2.54
C VAL A 224 -1.94 1.48 3.57
N ALA A 225 -0.70 1.62 3.11
CA ALA A 225 0.44 1.95 3.95
C ALA A 225 1.50 2.74 3.16
N PRO A 226 2.48 3.38 3.83
CA PRO A 226 3.55 4.11 3.17
C PRO A 226 4.28 3.31 2.08
N PHE A 227 5.00 4.01 1.21
CA PHE A 227 5.58 3.46 -0.01
C PHE A 227 4.53 2.93 -1.01
N TYR A 228 3.33 3.51 -0.98
CA TYR A 228 2.25 3.25 -1.95
C TYR A 228 1.72 1.82 -1.93
N PHE A 229 1.85 1.13 -0.79
CA PHE A 229 1.26 -0.18 -0.61
C PHE A 229 -0.27 -0.07 -0.64
N GLY A 230 -0.90 -0.94 -1.43
CA GLY A 230 -2.35 -1.07 -1.51
C GLY A 230 -2.72 -2.52 -1.77
N ALA A 231 -3.63 -3.05 -0.95
CA ALA A 231 -4.13 -4.41 -1.12
C ALA A 231 -5.55 -4.57 -0.54
N SER A 232 -6.20 -5.66 -0.90
CA SER A 232 -7.55 -6.02 -0.43
C SER A 232 -7.55 -7.45 0.10
N CYS A 233 -8.44 -7.75 1.05
CA CYS A 233 -8.82 -9.12 1.39
C CYS A 233 -10.32 -9.20 1.68
N VAL A 234 -10.86 -10.42 1.67
CA VAL A 234 -12.20 -10.70 2.18
C VAL A 234 -12.25 -10.39 3.68
N ALA A 235 -13.27 -9.63 4.09
CA ALA A 235 -13.52 -9.19 5.45
C ALA A 235 -14.68 -9.98 6.10
N GLY A 236 -14.77 -9.88 7.42
CA GLY A 236 -15.65 -10.71 8.24
C GLY A 236 -15.13 -12.14 8.46
N GLY A 237 -16.01 -13.04 8.89
CA GLY A 237 -15.71 -14.46 9.08
C GLY A 237 -14.53 -14.73 10.04
N LYS A 238 -13.69 -15.70 9.66
CA LYS A 238 -12.53 -16.21 10.42
C LYS A 238 -11.50 -15.16 10.85
N TYR A 239 -11.49 -13.98 10.20
CA TYR A 239 -10.47 -12.96 10.42
C TYR A 239 -10.96 -11.77 11.24
N GLY A 240 -12.26 -11.63 11.51
CA GLY A 240 -12.79 -10.54 12.34
C GLY A 240 -12.57 -9.12 11.78
N ILE A 241 -12.27 -8.99 10.49
CA ILE A 241 -12.04 -7.71 9.82
C ILE A 241 -13.36 -7.01 9.53
N GLN A 242 -13.40 -5.69 9.71
CA GLN A 242 -14.58 -4.89 9.40
C GLN A 242 -14.75 -4.80 7.89
N LYS A 243 -15.93 -5.20 7.42
CA LYS A 243 -16.34 -5.06 6.01
C LYS A 243 -16.49 -3.58 5.66
N ASN A 244 -16.33 -3.26 4.38
CA ASN A 244 -16.55 -1.92 3.85
C ASN A 244 -15.66 -0.83 4.49
N CYS A 245 -14.44 -1.21 4.90
CA CYS A 245 -13.50 -0.33 5.58
C CYS A 245 -12.14 -0.21 4.86
N VAL A 246 -11.51 0.94 5.01
CA VAL A 246 -10.11 1.21 4.65
C VAL A 246 -9.26 1.31 5.92
N TYR A 247 -8.27 0.43 6.02
CA TYR A 247 -7.24 0.43 7.06
C TYR A 247 -6.01 1.16 6.53
N SER A 248 -5.70 2.32 7.10
CA SER A 248 -4.67 3.22 6.58
C SER A 248 -3.59 3.56 7.59
N VAL A 249 -2.33 3.37 7.20
CA VAL A 249 -1.16 4.03 7.79
C VAL A 249 -0.68 5.07 6.79
N ARG A 250 -0.45 6.31 7.21
CA ARG A 250 -0.31 7.41 6.27
C ARG A 250 1.13 7.78 5.98
N TYR A 251 1.91 7.97 7.03
CA TYR A 251 3.32 8.34 6.94
C TYR A 251 4.21 7.29 7.59
N LEU A 252 5.46 7.25 7.13
CA LEU A 252 6.51 6.56 7.87
C LEU A 252 6.67 7.22 9.23
N GLY A 253 6.77 6.41 10.28
CA GLY A 253 6.82 6.93 11.64
C GLY A 253 5.46 7.06 12.33
N ASP A 254 4.34 6.92 11.61
CA ASP A 254 3.00 7.02 12.21
C ASP A 254 2.84 6.01 13.35
N LYS A 255 2.42 6.51 14.51
CA LYS A 255 2.18 5.72 15.73
C LYS A 255 0.74 5.24 15.85
N SER A 256 -0.04 5.40 14.79
CA SER A 256 -1.42 4.97 14.72
C SER A 256 -1.80 4.58 13.30
N PHE A 257 -2.77 3.70 13.16
CA PHE A 257 -3.49 3.49 11.91
C PHE A 257 -4.95 3.93 12.08
N THR A 258 -5.62 4.25 10.98
CA THR A 258 -7.03 4.62 10.96
C THR A 258 -7.85 3.54 10.27
N VAL A 259 -9.03 3.24 10.81
CA VAL A 259 -10.05 2.43 10.14
C VAL A 259 -11.19 3.34 9.73
N SER A 260 -11.43 3.45 8.43
CA SER A 260 -12.43 4.37 7.86
C SER A 260 -13.50 3.60 7.12
N ASN A 261 -14.76 3.75 7.52
CA ASN A 261 -15.89 3.15 6.81
C ASN A 261 -16.17 3.96 5.53
N VAL A 262 -16.35 3.26 4.41
CA VAL A 262 -16.48 3.87 3.08
C VAL A 262 -17.88 4.43 2.82
N GLU A 263 -18.91 3.83 3.43
CA GLU A 263 -20.32 4.19 3.26
C GLU A 263 -20.69 5.44 4.07
N ASP A 264 -20.42 5.43 5.38
CA ASP A 264 -20.80 6.53 6.27
C ASP A 264 -19.68 7.57 6.47
N GLY A 265 -18.45 7.27 6.03
CA GLY A 265 -17.29 8.15 6.14
C GLY A 265 -16.71 8.28 7.56
N THR A 266 -17.20 7.49 8.53
CA THR A 266 -16.67 7.49 9.89
C THR A 266 -15.24 6.96 9.92
N SER A 267 -14.44 7.45 10.88
CA SER A 267 -13.03 7.08 11.00
C SER A 267 -12.64 6.92 12.46
N HIS A 268 -11.93 5.84 12.77
CA HIS A 268 -11.43 5.53 14.11
C HIS A 268 -9.92 5.36 14.08
N VAL A 269 -9.23 6.03 15.00
CA VAL A 269 -7.77 5.98 15.12
C VAL A 269 -7.39 4.94 16.17
N HIS A 270 -6.45 4.07 15.82
CA HIS A 270 -5.95 3.00 16.67
C HIS A 270 -4.45 3.14 16.87
N SER A 271 -4.02 3.19 18.13
CA SER A 271 -2.59 3.26 18.48
C SER A 271 -1.86 1.98 18.05
N ILE A 272 -0.67 2.16 17.48
CA ILE A 272 0.27 1.09 17.12
C ILE A 272 1.06 0.62 18.35
N HIS A 273 1.16 1.45 19.39
CA HIS A 273 1.84 1.09 20.64
C HIS A 273 0.83 0.79 21.75
N GLY A 274 1.14 -0.21 22.58
CA GLY A 274 0.59 -0.29 23.94
C GLY A 274 1.10 0.90 24.76
N ALA A 275 0.38 1.27 25.81
CA ALA A 275 0.59 2.50 26.58
C ALA A 275 2.01 2.73 27.17
N GLU A 276 2.93 1.76 27.06
CA GLU A 276 4.25 1.77 27.71
C GLU A 276 5.47 1.64 26.78
N ALA A 277 5.32 1.66 25.45
CA ALA A 277 6.48 1.54 24.57
C ALA A 277 7.24 2.89 24.43
N SER A 278 8.56 2.84 24.63
CA SER A 278 9.57 3.87 24.35
C SER A 278 9.32 4.61 23.02
N PRO A 279 9.72 5.88 22.85
CA PRO A 279 9.65 6.60 21.57
C PRO A 279 10.70 6.05 20.58
N ASP A 280 10.61 4.77 20.24
CA ASP A 280 11.46 4.18 19.21
C ASP A 280 11.00 4.74 17.85
N SER A 281 11.96 5.05 16.97
CA SER A 281 11.61 5.49 15.62
C SER A 281 11.06 4.27 14.85
N ILE A 282 9.81 4.37 14.41
CA ILE A 282 9.23 3.37 13.51
C ILE A 282 9.91 3.53 12.16
N LEU A 283 10.67 2.52 11.77
CA LEU A 283 11.42 2.50 10.51
C LEU A 283 10.53 2.08 9.34
N ARG A 284 9.65 1.10 9.55
CA ARG A 284 8.77 0.54 8.51
C ARG A 284 7.44 0.05 9.07
N THR A 285 6.41 0.18 8.26
CA THR A 285 5.06 -0.35 8.49
C THR A 285 4.55 -1.01 7.21
N LEU A 286 4.08 -2.26 7.30
CA LEU A 286 3.55 -3.01 6.17
C LEU A 286 2.35 -3.87 6.61
N TRP A 287 1.29 -3.89 5.82
CA TRP A 287 0.18 -4.82 6.04
C TRP A 287 0.52 -6.21 5.49
N MET A 288 0.32 -7.23 6.32
CA MET A 288 0.37 -8.63 5.93
C MET A 288 -1.06 -9.15 5.84
N LEU A 289 -1.41 -9.74 4.71
CA LEU A 289 -2.77 -10.19 4.40
C LEU A 289 -2.77 -11.70 4.18
N PRO A 290 -3.90 -12.38 4.49
CA PRO A 290 -4.05 -13.77 4.09
C PRO A 290 -4.00 -13.87 2.56
N THR A 291 -3.39 -14.93 2.05
CA THR A 291 -3.59 -15.33 0.66
C THR A 291 -5.00 -15.88 0.55
N ASP A 292 -5.91 -15.14 -0.07
CA ASP A 292 -7.21 -15.68 -0.45
C ASP A 292 -6.94 -16.86 -1.41
N GLN A 293 -7.28 -18.09 -1.00
CA GLN A 293 -7.28 -19.21 -1.94
C GLN A 293 -8.33 -18.88 -2.99
N LYS A 294 -7.90 -18.57 -4.22
CA LYS A 294 -8.83 -18.55 -5.34
C LYS A 294 -9.37 -19.98 -5.50
N PRO A 295 -10.70 -20.16 -5.63
CA PRO A 295 -11.30 -21.46 -5.83
C PRO A 295 -10.76 -22.15 -7.10
#